data_AF-A0A1Y1MJG1-F1
#
_entry.id   AF-A0A1Y1MJG1-F1
#
_cell.length_a   1.000
_cell.length_b   1.000
_cell.length_c   1.000
_cell.angle_alpha   90.00
_cell.angle_beta   90.00
_cell.angle_gamma   90.00
#
_symmetry.space_group_name_H-M   'P 1'
#
loop_
_entity.id
_entity.type
_entity.pdbx_description
1 polymer ?
#
loop_
_entity_poly.entity_id
_entity_poly.type
_entity_poly.pdbx_seq_one_letter_code
_entity_poly.pdbx_strand_id
1 'polypeptide(L)'
;MRICLKHICTFKDGVLFTDTENTKGSTESSSENSTSKREPHFTLDLLPEKSREVYEHSYARFMNWRETQNVNSFSEDVIIDYFSDLSASVKPSTLWSHYSMVRATVNIKHGIDIKEYTNLFPFLKSKSRGYQPTKSKAFTREQVNKFLSEAPDEKYLMTKVKQGLERIFLYLIVFR
;
A
#
# COMPACT_ATOMS: atom_id res chain seq x y z
N MET A 1 16.57 4.10 0.83
CA MET A 1 15.71 3.78 1.97
C MET A 1 14.37 3.29 1.44
N ARG A 2 14.14 1.97 1.51
CA ARG A 2 12.86 1.35 1.14
C ARG A 2 12.04 1.23 2.42
N ILE A 3 11.17 2.19 2.67
CA ILE A 3 10.17 2.10 3.74
C ILE A 3 8.85 1.76 3.07
N CYS A 4 8.79 0.60 2.42
CA CYS A 4 7.51 -0.04 2.15
C CYS A 4 7.37 -1.09 3.23
N LEU A 5 6.38 -0.89 4.10
CA LEU A 5 5.94 -1.87 5.06
C LEU A 5 5.86 -3.24 4.38
N LYS A 6 6.57 -4.22 4.94
CA LYS A 6 6.61 -5.60 4.47
C LYS A 6 5.26 -6.32 4.55
N HIS A 7 4.18 -5.65 4.93
CA HIS A 7 2.91 -6.30 5.27
C HIS A 7 1.73 -6.00 4.35
N ILE A 8 1.81 -5.07 3.40
CA ILE A 8 0.71 -4.85 2.45
C ILE A 8 1.31 -4.57 1.07
N CYS A 9 0.90 -5.38 0.08
CA CYS A 9 1.28 -5.34 -1.35
C CYS A 9 2.55 -6.12 -1.74
N THR A 10 2.57 -7.43 -1.52
CA THR A 10 3.32 -8.33 -2.42
C THR A 10 2.35 -8.99 -3.40
N PHE A 11 2.27 -8.45 -4.61
CA PHE A 11 1.74 -9.17 -5.77
C PHE A 11 2.75 -10.26 -6.13
N LYS A 12 2.61 -11.45 -5.53
CA LYS A 12 3.37 -12.64 -5.90
C LYS A 12 2.38 -13.80 -6.10
N ASP A 13 2.45 -14.37 -7.30
CA ASP A 13 1.92 -15.69 -7.65
C ASP A 13 0.39 -15.92 -7.62
N GLY A 14 -0.42 -14.86 -7.73
CA GLY A 14 -1.86 -15.00 -8.04
C GLY A 14 -2.71 -15.62 -6.94
N VAL A 15 -2.18 -15.74 -5.72
CA VAL A 15 -2.89 -16.21 -4.53
C VAL A 15 -2.92 -15.09 -3.49
N LEU A 16 -4.13 -14.65 -3.14
CA LEU A 16 -4.36 -13.76 -2.00
C LEU A 16 -4.33 -14.62 -0.73
N PHE A 17 -3.18 -14.70 -0.07
CA PHE A 17 -3.15 -15.18 1.32
C PHE A 17 -3.67 -14.05 2.21
N THR A 18 -4.89 -14.21 2.72
CA THR A 18 -5.25 -13.64 4.02
C THR A 18 -5.27 -14.79 4.99
N ASP A 19 -4.29 -14.85 5.90
CA ASP A 19 -4.41 -15.74 7.05
C ASP A 19 -5.70 -15.35 7.78
N THR A 20 -6.65 -16.28 7.75
CA THR A 20 -7.88 -16.25 8.52
C THR A 20 -7.71 -17.25 9.65
N GLU A 21 -8.44 -16.99 10.74
CA GLU A 21 -8.73 -17.84 11.91
C GLU A 21 -8.00 -17.41 13.20
N ASN A 22 -8.65 -17.31 14.37
CA ASN A 22 -10.06 -17.41 14.75
C ASN A 22 -10.17 -17.04 16.25
N THR A 23 -11.34 -16.48 16.57
CA THR A 23 -12.06 -16.18 17.82
C THR A 23 -11.56 -16.49 19.23
N LYS A 24 -11.98 -15.59 20.14
CA LYS A 24 -12.82 -15.78 21.34
C LYS A 24 -13.38 -14.37 21.69
N GLY A 25 -14.63 -14.10 22.05
CA GLY A 25 -15.85 -14.85 22.32
C GLY A 25 -16.81 -13.93 23.12
N SER A 26 -18.12 -14.06 22.88
CA SER A 26 -19.27 -13.72 23.76
C SER A 26 -19.58 -12.24 24.08
N THR A 27 -20.80 -11.75 24.39
CA THR A 27 -22.23 -12.16 24.28
C THR A 27 -23.05 -10.92 24.78
N GLU A 28 -24.12 -10.56 24.08
CA GLU A 28 -25.35 -9.80 24.44
C GLU A 28 -25.43 -8.63 25.46
N SER A 29 -26.09 -7.55 24.99
CA SER A 29 -27.34 -6.93 25.51
C SER A 29 -27.34 -5.40 25.78
N SER A 30 -28.21 -4.74 25.01
CA SER A 30 -29.24 -3.73 25.32
C SER A 30 -28.97 -2.41 26.08
N SER A 31 -29.50 -1.36 25.42
CA SER A 31 -30.23 -0.16 25.91
C SER A 31 -29.50 1.11 26.37
N GLU A 32 -29.81 2.20 25.64
CA GLU A 32 -30.19 3.58 26.07
C GLU A 32 -29.25 4.37 27.01
N ASN A 33 -28.93 5.67 26.91
CA ASN A 33 -29.38 6.86 26.16
C ASN A 33 -28.33 8.00 26.41
N SER A 34 -28.41 9.08 25.62
CA SER A 34 -28.03 10.49 25.94
C SER A 34 -26.73 11.08 25.37
N THR A 35 -26.92 11.85 24.30
CA THR A 35 -26.28 13.12 23.89
C THR A 35 -24.92 13.50 24.47
N SER A 36 -23.87 13.41 23.63
CA SER A 36 -22.67 14.24 23.74
C SER A 36 -22.00 14.31 22.37
N LYS A 37 -21.87 15.51 21.79
CA LYS A 37 -21.09 15.78 20.58
C LYS A 37 -19.65 15.30 20.79
N ARG A 38 -19.31 14.13 20.25
CA ARG A 38 -17.93 13.66 20.13
C ARG A 38 -17.83 12.96 18.79
N GLU A 39 -17.14 13.63 17.86
CA GLU A 39 -16.66 12.94 16.66
C GLU A 39 -15.88 11.70 17.13
N PRO A 40 -16.14 10.51 16.56
CA PRO A 40 -15.36 9.34 16.92
C PRO A 40 -13.94 9.57 16.42
N HIS A 41 -13.06 9.92 17.36
CA HIS A 41 -11.61 9.85 17.22
C HIS A 41 -11.21 8.37 17.05
N PHE A 42 -11.53 7.80 15.89
CA PHE A 42 -11.26 6.41 15.57
C PHE A 42 -9.89 6.33 14.89
N THR A 43 -8.88 6.41 15.76
CA THR A 43 -7.51 5.88 15.61
C THR A 43 -6.95 5.85 14.18
N LEU A 44 -6.47 7.01 13.74
CA LEU A 44 -5.43 7.08 12.70
C LEU A 44 -4.12 6.38 13.13
N ASP A 45 -4.00 6.05 14.43
CA ASP A 45 -2.89 5.29 15.03
C ASP A 45 -2.75 3.84 14.53
N LEU A 46 -3.76 3.31 13.84
CA LEU A 46 -3.70 2.00 13.17
C LEU A 46 -2.93 2.06 11.84
N LEU A 47 -2.73 3.27 11.28
CA LEU A 47 -1.94 3.46 10.08
C LEU A 47 -0.49 3.77 10.47
N PRO A 48 0.49 3.33 9.68
CA PRO A 48 1.88 3.66 9.94
C PRO A 48 2.07 5.17 9.83
N GLU A 49 2.61 5.80 10.88
CA GLU A 49 2.83 7.26 10.97
C GLU A 49 3.46 7.84 9.70
N LYS A 50 4.45 7.15 9.12
CA LYS A 50 5.17 7.59 7.91
C LYS A 50 4.36 7.54 6.61
N SER A 51 3.26 6.78 6.59
CA SER A 51 2.42 6.63 5.39
C SER A 51 1.05 7.26 5.53
N ARG A 52 0.67 7.75 6.73
CA ARG A 52 -0.65 8.33 7.00
C ARG A 52 -1.06 9.38 5.95
N GLU A 53 -0.17 10.32 5.65
CA GLU A 53 -0.40 11.38 4.65
C GLU A 53 -0.75 10.81 3.27
N VAL A 54 -0.13 9.70 2.86
CA VAL A 54 -0.38 9.07 1.56
C VAL A 54 -1.79 8.46 1.51
N TYR A 55 -2.21 7.82 2.61
CA TYR A 55 -3.55 7.25 2.73
C TYR A 55 -4.60 8.36 2.76
N GLU A 56 -4.39 9.42 3.54
CA GLU A 56 -5.27 10.59 3.59
C GLU A 56 -5.40 11.27 2.23
N HIS A 57 -4.29 11.47 1.51
CA HIS A 57 -4.32 12.05 0.17
C HIS A 57 -5.11 11.17 -0.81
N SER A 58 -4.94 9.85 -0.74
CA SER A 58 -5.70 8.92 -1.58
C SER A 58 -7.21 8.96 -1.29
N TYR A 59 -7.58 9.12 -0.01
CA TYR A 59 -8.96 9.25 0.41
C TYR A 59 -9.55 10.59 -0.01
N ALA A 60 -8.82 11.69 0.17
CA ALA A 60 -9.22 13.02 -0.29
C ALA A 60 -9.47 13.02 -1.81
N ARG A 61 -8.61 12.35 -2.58
CA ARG A 61 -8.82 12.19 -4.03
C ARG A 61 -10.13 11.47 -4.36
N PHE A 62 -10.47 10.40 -3.62
CA PHE A 62 -11.74 9.70 -3.77
C PHE A 62 -12.93 10.61 -3.40
N MET A 63 -12.84 11.34 -2.29
CA MET A 63 -13.88 12.28 -1.85
C MET A 63 -14.13 13.38 -2.88
N ASN A 64 -13.07 14.00 -3.41
CA ASN A 64 -13.18 15.00 -4.47
C ASN A 64 -13.83 14.43 -5.74
N TRP A 65 -13.48 13.19 -6.13
CA TRP A 65 -14.13 12.55 -7.27
C TRP A 65 -15.63 12.32 -7.00
N ARG A 66 -16.01 11.93 -5.79
CA ARG A 66 -17.43 11.78 -5.44
C ARG A 66 -18.19 13.11 -5.50
N GLU A 67 -17.56 14.19 -5.05
CA GLU A 67 -18.14 15.54 -5.18
C GLU A 67 -18.36 15.91 -6.65
N THR A 68 -17.42 15.59 -7.54
CA THR A 68 -17.60 15.83 -8.98
C THR A 68 -18.73 15.03 -9.62
N GLN A 69 -19.00 13.82 -9.11
CA GLN A 69 -20.09 12.97 -9.59
C GLN A 69 -21.42 13.22 -8.85
N ASN A 70 -21.42 14.06 -7.80
CA ASN A 70 -22.57 14.33 -6.93
C ASN A 70 -23.20 13.06 -6.31
N VAL A 71 -22.36 12.06 -5.98
CA VAL A 71 -22.80 10.80 -5.38
C VAL A 71 -22.34 10.70 -3.92
N ASN A 72 -23.30 10.54 -3.01
CA ASN A 72 -23.02 10.44 -1.57
C ASN A 72 -22.93 8.99 -1.05
N SER A 73 -23.35 8.01 -1.86
CA SER A 73 -23.32 6.60 -1.47
C SER A 73 -21.90 6.01 -1.56
N PHE A 74 -21.66 4.98 -0.74
CA PHE A 74 -20.47 4.12 -0.78
C PHE A 74 -20.82 2.75 -1.38
N SER A 75 -21.76 2.69 -2.32
CA SER A 75 -22.17 1.42 -2.94
C SER A 75 -21.02 0.84 -3.79
N GLU A 76 -21.07 -0.47 -3.98
CA GLU A 76 -20.09 -1.19 -4.80
C GLU A 76 -19.93 -0.56 -6.19
N ASP A 77 -21.04 -0.19 -6.84
CA ASP A 77 -21.05 0.42 -8.17
C ASP A 77 -20.26 1.74 -8.22
N VAL A 78 -20.43 2.61 -7.22
CA VAL A 78 -19.72 3.90 -7.14
C VAL A 78 -18.21 3.68 -7.01
N ILE A 79 -17.82 2.67 -6.25
CA ILE A 79 -16.40 2.30 -6.10
C ILE A 79 -15.86 1.72 -7.40
N ILE A 80 -16.63 0.87 -8.10
CA ILE A 80 -16.26 0.33 -9.40
C ILE A 80 -16.07 1.46 -10.43
N ASP A 81 -17.01 2.42 -10.50
CA ASP A 81 -16.94 3.57 -11.40
C ASP A 81 -15.69 4.42 -11.14
N TYR A 82 -15.40 4.72 -9.87
CA TYR A 82 -14.19 5.43 -9.49
C TYR A 82 -12.92 4.70 -9.97
N PHE A 83 -12.84 3.38 -9.76
CA PHE A 83 -11.68 2.61 -10.20
C PHE A 83 -11.65 2.44 -11.72
N SER A 84 -12.80 2.49 -12.40
CA SER A 84 -12.88 2.50 -13.85
C SER A 84 -12.23 3.76 -14.42
N ASP A 85 -12.63 4.94 -13.93
CA ASP A 85 -12.05 6.23 -14.29
C ASP A 85 -10.55 6.29 -13.97
N LEU A 86 -10.19 5.83 -12.77
CA LEU A 86 -8.80 5.84 -12.33
C LEU A 86 -7.94 4.92 -13.19
N SER A 87 -8.45 3.73 -13.57
CA SER A 87 -7.74 2.74 -14.39
C SER A 87 -7.36 3.25 -15.79
N ALA A 88 -8.07 4.25 -16.31
CA ALA A 88 -7.72 4.88 -17.58
C ALA A 88 -6.43 5.71 -17.50
N SER A 89 -6.11 6.24 -16.31
CA SER A 89 -4.95 7.12 -16.10
C SER A 89 -3.75 6.45 -15.43
N VAL A 90 -3.99 5.43 -14.58
CA VAL A 90 -2.93 4.82 -13.76
C VAL A 90 -2.58 3.41 -14.20
N LYS A 91 -1.33 3.00 -13.94
CA LYS A 91 -0.88 1.62 -14.17
C LYS A 91 -1.61 0.65 -13.23
N PRO A 92 -1.83 -0.61 -13.64
CA PRO A 92 -2.50 -1.61 -12.80
C PRO A 92 -1.87 -1.80 -11.41
N SER A 93 -0.54 -1.81 -11.29
CA SER A 93 0.14 -1.90 -9.98
C SER A 93 -0.20 -0.73 -9.05
N THR A 94 -0.35 0.46 -9.61
CA THR A 94 -0.69 1.67 -8.88
C THR A 94 -2.18 1.67 -8.51
N LEU A 95 -3.04 1.20 -9.43
CA LEU A 95 -4.47 1.00 -9.17
C LEU A 95 -4.72 0.12 -7.94
N TRP A 96 -4.02 -1.02 -7.85
CA TRP A 96 -4.09 -1.92 -6.68
C TRP A 96 -3.63 -1.25 -5.37
N SER A 97 -2.61 -0.40 -5.45
CA SER A 97 -2.17 0.37 -4.28
C SER A 97 -3.25 1.36 -3.85
N HIS A 98 -3.88 2.06 -4.79
CA HIS A 98 -5.03 2.93 -4.50
C HIS A 98 -6.19 2.17 -3.89
N TYR A 99 -6.53 0.98 -4.43
CA TYR A 99 -7.54 0.11 -3.84
C TYR A 99 -7.25 -0.22 -2.38
N SER A 100 -6.02 -0.65 -2.06
CA SER A 100 -5.66 -0.95 -0.67
C SER A 100 -5.75 0.26 0.26
N MET A 101 -5.38 1.46 -0.22
CA MET A 101 -5.46 2.68 0.58
C MET A 101 -6.91 3.12 0.80
N VAL A 102 -7.74 3.12 -0.25
CA VAL A 102 -9.16 3.45 -0.14
C VAL A 102 -9.88 2.44 0.75
N ARG A 103 -9.61 1.14 0.59
CA ARG A 103 -10.15 0.09 1.46
C ARG A 103 -9.83 0.34 2.94
N ALA A 104 -8.57 0.60 3.28
CA ALA A 104 -8.18 0.85 4.65
C ALA A 104 -8.83 2.13 5.21
N THR A 105 -8.82 3.22 4.45
CA THR A 105 -9.35 4.52 4.90
C THR A 105 -10.87 4.54 5.04
N VAL A 106 -11.60 3.91 4.12
CA VAL A 106 -13.06 3.80 4.20
C VAL A 106 -13.47 2.91 5.36
N ASN A 107 -12.77 1.79 5.59
CA ASN A 107 -13.01 0.94 6.75
C ASN A 107 -12.78 1.68 8.07
N ILE A 108 -11.71 2.50 8.16
CA ILE A 108 -11.41 3.28 9.37
C ILE A 108 -12.43 4.41 9.60
N LYS A 109 -12.79 5.16 8.55
CA LYS A 109 -13.63 6.36 8.68
C LYS A 109 -15.13 6.06 8.73
N HIS A 110 -15.59 5.06 7.98
CA HIS A 110 -17.02 4.75 7.81
C HIS A 110 -17.40 3.36 8.32
N GLY A 111 -16.44 2.53 8.71
CA GLY A 111 -16.72 1.17 9.19
C GLY A 111 -17.21 0.20 8.11
N ILE A 112 -16.98 0.52 6.82
CA ILE A 112 -17.44 -0.28 5.68
C ILE A 112 -16.30 -1.16 5.18
N ASP A 113 -16.46 -2.48 5.21
CA ASP A 113 -15.48 -3.40 4.62
C ASP A 113 -15.73 -3.58 3.11
N ILE A 114 -14.98 -2.84 2.31
CA ILE A 114 -14.97 -2.93 0.84
C ILE A 114 -14.56 -4.35 0.36
N LYS A 115 -14.01 -5.22 1.23
CA LYS A 115 -13.72 -6.63 0.87
C LYS A 115 -14.98 -7.42 0.57
N GLU A 116 -16.12 -7.05 1.15
CA GLU A 116 -17.39 -7.76 0.96
C GLU A 116 -17.96 -7.59 -0.46
N TYR A 117 -17.41 -6.66 -1.24
CA TYR A 117 -17.80 -6.35 -2.60
C TYR A 117 -17.32 -7.42 -3.59
N THR A 118 -18.28 -8.25 -4.00
CA THR A 118 -18.04 -9.46 -4.81
C THR A 118 -17.64 -9.17 -6.27
N ASN A 119 -18.12 -8.07 -6.85
CA ASN A 119 -17.90 -7.66 -8.24
C ASN A 119 -16.65 -6.77 -8.39
N LEU A 120 -16.30 -6.02 -7.35
CA LEU A 120 -15.14 -5.11 -7.36
C LEU A 120 -13.81 -5.84 -7.55
N PHE A 121 -13.59 -6.95 -6.83
CA PHE A 121 -12.33 -7.68 -6.91
C PHE A 121 -12.09 -8.34 -8.29
N PRO A 122 -13.07 -9.05 -8.89
CA PRO A 122 -12.97 -9.51 -10.28
C PRO A 122 -12.68 -8.39 -11.28
N PHE A 123 -13.32 -7.23 -11.12
CA PHE A 123 -13.08 -6.06 -11.98
C PHE A 123 -11.62 -5.61 -11.92
N LEU A 124 -11.07 -5.37 -10.72
CA LEU A 124 -9.67 -4.98 -10.52
C LEU A 124 -8.70 -6.04 -11.09
N LYS A 125 -9.01 -7.32 -10.88
CA LYS A 125 -8.22 -8.43 -11.42
C LYS A 125 -8.21 -8.42 -12.95
N SER A 126 -9.35 -8.18 -13.59
CA SER A 126 -9.47 -8.11 -15.05
C SER A 126 -8.56 -7.00 -15.64
N LYS A 127 -8.51 -5.83 -15.00
CA LYS A 127 -7.67 -4.69 -15.43
C LYS A 127 -6.17 -4.95 -15.31
N SER A 128 -5.77 -5.88 -14.45
CA SER A 128 -4.37 -6.29 -14.29
C SER A 128 -3.92 -7.43 -15.21
N ARG A 129 -4.84 -8.06 -15.95
CA ARG A 129 -4.50 -9.18 -16.84
C ARG A 129 -3.53 -8.72 -17.92
N GLY A 130 -2.44 -9.46 -18.10
CA GLY A 130 -1.40 -9.14 -19.08
C GLY A 130 -0.44 -8.03 -18.67
N TYR A 131 -0.61 -7.39 -17.51
CA TYR A 131 0.33 -6.39 -17.03
C TYR A 131 1.66 -7.04 -16.65
N GLN A 132 2.74 -6.60 -17.30
CA GLN A 132 4.10 -7.00 -16.96
C GLN A 132 4.75 -5.89 -16.12
N PRO A 133 5.09 -6.16 -14.84
CA PRO A 133 5.73 -5.17 -13.99
C PRO A 133 7.06 -4.71 -14.57
N THR A 134 7.24 -3.40 -14.74
CA THR A 134 8.53 -2.83 -15.08
C THR A 134 9.46 -2.97 -13.88
N LYS A 135 10.42 -3.90 -13.96
CA LYS A 135 11.45 -4.04 -12.93
C LYS A 135 12.50 -2.95 -13.11
N SER A 136 12.96 -2.36 -12.02
CA SER A 136 14.14 -1.49 -12.04
C SER A 136 15.35 -2.29 -12.53
N LYS A 137 16.16 -1.72 -13.41
CA LYS A 137 17.41 -2.35 -13.87
C LYS A 137 18.29 -2.62 -12.64
N ALA A 138 18.66 -3.88 -12.44
CA ALA A 138 19.67 -4.22 -11.45
C ALA A 138 21.03 -3.72 -11.97
N PHE A 139 21.82 -3.10 -11.09
CA PHE A 139 23.17 -2.70 -11.44
C PHE A 139 24.04 -3.94 -11.68
N THR A 140 24.78 -3.95 -12.78
CA THR A 140 25.78 -5.00 -13.02
C THR A 140 27.04 -4.74 -12.20
N ARG A 141 27.89 -5.77 -12.05
CA ARG A 141 29.15 -5.64 -11.30
C ARG A 141 30.04 -4.54 -11.89
N GLU A 142 30.07 -4.41 -13.20
CA GLU A 142 30.85 -3.41 -13.93
C GLU A 142 30.33 -2.01 -13.63
N GLN A 143 29.00 -1.82 -13.62
CA GLN A 143 28.38 -0.55 -13.28
C GLN A 143 28.65 -0.16 -11.82
N VAL A 144 28.64 -1.13 -10.91
CA VAL A 144 29.01 -0.90 -9.50
C VAL A 144 30.48 -0.50 -9.39
N ASN A 145 31.40 -1.24 -10.04
CA ASN A 145 32.82 -0.91 -10.00
C ASN A 145 33.11 0.47 -10.59
N LYS A 146 32.46 0.80 -11.72
CA LYS A 146 32.54 2.12 -12.35
C LYS A 146 32.08 3.22 -11.39
N PHE A 147 30.99 2.99 -10.65
CA PHE A 147 30.54 3.91 -9.62
C PHE A 147 31.55 4.05 -8.47
N LEU A 148 32.15 2.95 -8.02
CA LEU A 148 33.17 2.98 -6.96
C LEU A 148 34.43 3.75 -7.39
N SER A 149 34.85 3.65 -8.65
CA SER A 149 36.05 4.32 -9.16
C SER A 149 35.83 5.78 -9.57
N GLU A 150 34.73 6.10 -10.26
CA GLU A 150 34.55 7.41 -10.90
C GLU A 150 33.71 8.39 -10.09
N ALA A 151 32.88 7.92 -9.14
CA ALA A 151 32.01 8.83 -8.40
C ALA A 151 32.83 9.72 -7.44
N PRO A 152 32.49 11.02 -7.26
CA PRO A 152 33.19 11.89 -6.32
C PRO A 152 33.05 11.41 -4.86
N ASP A 153 34.16 11.34 -4.13
CA ASP A 153 34.16 10.86 -2.75
C ASP A 153 33.43 11.82 -1.81
N GLU A 154 33.50 13.12 -2.04
CA GLU A 154 32.83 14.15 -1.23
C GLU A 154 31.33 13.88 -1.02
N LYS A 155 30.66 13.29 -2.02
CA LYS A 155 29.22 12.97 -1.96
C LYS A 155 28.92 11.50 -1.67
N TYR A 156 29.81 10.58 -2.08
CA TYR A 156 29.48 9.15 -2.10
C TYR A 156 30.41 8.27 -1.25
N LEU A 157 31.40 8.83 -0.54
CA LEU A 157 32.39 8.08 0.25
C LEU A 157 31.73 7.07 1.22
N MET A 158 30.74 7.51 1.99
CA MET A 158 30.01 6.64 2.92
C MET A 158 29.30 5.47 2.23
N THR A 159 28.86 5.66 0.98
CA THR A 159 28.21 4.61 0.19
C THR A 159 29.24 3.65 -0.39
N LYS A 160 30.39 4.16 -0.87
CA LYS A 160 31.49 3.34 -1.40
C LYS A 160 32.10 2.44 -0.33
N VAL A 161 32.38 2.99 0.86
CA VAL A 161 32.99 2.27 1.97
C VAL A 161 32.10 1.12 2.45
N LYS A 162 30.79 1.33 2.58
CA LYS A 162 29.83 0.27 2.96
C LYS A 162 29.82 -0.89 1.97
N GLN A 163 29.82 -0.60 0.67
CA GLN A 163 29.84 -1.64 -0.37
C GLN A 163 31.16 -2.41 -0.41
N GLY A 164 32.29 -1.76 -0.09
CA GLY A 164 33.59 -2.41 0.02
C GLY A 164 33.72 -3.27 1.27
N LEU A 165 33.29 -2.78 2.43
CA LEU A 165 33.40 -3.47 3.72
C LEU A 165 32.57 -4.75 3.76
N GLU A 166 31.34 -4.79 3.23
CA GLU A 166 30.54 -6.03 3.23
C GLU A 166 31.23 -7.17 2.46
N ARG A 167 32.03 -6.86 1.43
CA ARG A 167 32.83 -7.86 0.73
C ARG A 167 33.98 -8.41 1.58
N ILE A 168 34.64 -7.55 2.36
CA ILE A 168 35.78 -7.92 3.21
C ILE A 168 35.30 -8.72 4.43
N PHE A 169 34.20 -8.30 5.06
CA PHE A 169 33.62 -9.00 6.20
C PHE A 169 33.14 -10.42 5.85
N LEU A 170 32.53 -10.62 4.67
CA LEU A 170 32.18 -11.96 4.20
C LEU A 170 33.42 -12.84 3.96
N TYR A 171 34.51 -12.27 3.46
CA TYR A 171 35.75 -13.02 3.23
C TYR A 171 36.39 -13.47 4.55
N LEU A 172 36.39 -12.62 5.58
CA LEU A 172 36.91 -12.95 6.92
C LEU A 172 36.06 -13.98 7.68
N ILE A 173 34.75 -14.04 7.40
CA ILE A 173 33.84 -15.03 8.01
C ILE A 173 33.93 -16.38 7.31
N VAL A 174 34.17 -16.43 6.00
CA VAL A 174 34.26 -17.68 5.22
C VAL A 174 35.64 -18.35 5.37
N PHE A 175 36.69 -17.60 5.72
CA PHE A 175 38.05 -18.12 5.92
C PHE A 175 38.44 -18.35 7.40
N ARG A 176 37.45 -18.39 8.30
CA ARG A 176 37.62 -18.75 9.72
C ARG A 176 36.84 -20.01 10.04
#